data_AF-A0A355YQE1-F1
#
_entry.id   AF-A0A355YQE1-F1
#
_cell.length_a   1.000
_cell.length_b   1.000
_cell.length_c   1.000
_cell.angle_alpha   90.00
_cell.angle_beta   90.00
_cell.angle_gamma   90.00
#
_symmetry.space_group_name_H-M   'P 1'
#
loop_
_entity.id
_entity.type
_entity.pdbx_description
1 polymer ?
#
loop_
_entity_poly.entity_id
_entity_poly.type
_entity_poly.pdbx_seq_one_letter_code
_entity_poly.pdbx_strand_id
1 'polypeptide(L)'
;MKKYILDNFKYRELGENFTKKIKTAVDGLRMFPTGHNTTGIRYRGYDIYLKPYRTYLLFYIVDDRLSVVTILRVLQDGMNWQYILKRWLRKQDMREKS
;
A
#
# COMPACT_ATOMS: atom_id res chain seq x y z
N MET A 1 6.33 20.84 -3.14
CA MET A 1 5.06 20.17 -2.81
C MET A 1 5.26 18.66 -2.90
N LYS A 2 5.07 17.91 -1.78
CA LYS A 2 4.80 16.46 -1.65
C LYS A 2 4.98 16.05 -0.17
N LYS A 3 3.93 16.21 0.63
CA LYS A 3 3.94 15.97 2.10
C LYS A 3 2.80 15.05 2.56
N TYR A 4 2.33 14.13 1.71
CA TYR A 4 1.02 13.48 1.94
C TYR A 4 1.01 11.98 2.17
N ILE A 5 2.16 11.29 2.25
CA ILE A 5 2.16 9.82 2.46
C ILE A 5 2.54 9.43 3.90
N LEU A 6 3.21 10.31 4.66
CA LEU A 6 3.70 9.97 6.01
C LEU A 6 2.75 10.35 7.16
N ASP A 7 1.97 11.43 7.03
CA ASP A 7 1.20 11.95 8.18
C ASP A 7 -0.01 11.10 8.60
N ASN A 8 -0.58 10.30 7.69
CA ASN A 8 -1.77 9.49 7.99
C ASN A 8 -1.48 8.03 8.37
N PHE A 9 -0.22 7.58 8.33
CA PHE A 9 0.15 6.27 8.85
C PHE A 9 0.42 6.38 10.35
N LYS A 10 -0.64 6.21 11.15
CA LYS A 10 -0.54 5.91 12.59
C LYS A 10 0.26 4.61 12.82
N TYR A 11 1.59 4.69 12.79
CA TYR A 11 2.51 3.67 13.31
C TYR A 11 3.57 4.35 14.18
N ARG A 12 3.11 5.09 15.19
CA ARG A 12 3.96 5.73 16.19
C ARG A 12 4.74 4.72 17.05
N GLU A 13 4.50 3.42 16.92
CA GLU A 13 5.13 2.38 17.76
C GLU A 13 6.17 1.47 17.06
N LEU A 14 6.55 1.70 15.79
CA LEU A 14 7.59 0.88 15.10
C LEU A 14 8.69 1.72 14.43
N GLY A 15 8.96 2.90 15.01
CA GLY A 15 9.30 4.18 14.36
C GLY A 15 10.52 4.35 13.46
N GLU A 16 11.47 3.42 13.31
CA GLU A 16 12.63 3.65 12.40
C GLU A 16 13.03 2.44 11.56
N ASN A 17 13.11 1.25 12.17
CA ASN A 17 13.49 0.04 11.46
C ASN A 17 12.44 -0.38 10.43
N PHE A 18 11.17 -0.14 10.70
CA PHE A 18 10.09 -0.37 9.74
C PHE A 18 10.18 0.60 8.56
N THR A 19 10.38 1.89 8.85
CA THR A 19 10.54 2.93 7.82
C THR A 19 11.72 2.64 6.90
N LYS A 20 12.88 2.23 7.43
CA LYS A 20 14.04 1.83 6.60
C LYS A 20 13.72 0.59 5.76
N LYS A 21 13.12 -0.44 6.34
CA LYS A 21 12.75 -1.68 5.63
C LYS A 21 11.72 -1.44 4.52
N ILE A 22 10.73 -0.58 4.76
CA ILE A 22 9.72 -0.18 3.77
C ILE A 22 10.35 0.67 2.69
N LYS A 23 11.24 1.61 3.01
CA LYS A 23 11.99 2.38 2.01
C LYS A 23 12.76 1.46 1.06
N THR A 24 13.50 0.47 1.57
CA THR A 24 14.18 -0.52 0.73
C THR A 24 13.21 -1.32 -0.15
N ALA A 25 12.07 -1.74 0.39
CA ALA A 25 11.05 -2.46 -0.38
C ALA A 25 10.43 -1.59 -1.49
N VAL A 26 10.22 -0.30 -1.20
CA VAL A 26 9.71 0.73 -2.12
C VAL A 26 10.74 1.10 -3.19
N ASP A 27 12.02 1.20 -2.85
CA ASP A 27 13.08 1.43 -3.84
C ASP A 27 13.15 0.27 -4.84
N GLY A 28 12.98 -0.97 -4.36
CA GLY A 28 12.82 -2.13 -5.25
C GLY A 28 11.54 -2.11 -6.08
N LEU A 29 10.47 -1.40 -5.66
CA LEU A 29 9.26 -1.21 -6.47
C LEU A 29 9.46 -0.19 -7.59
N ARG A 30 10.32 0.82 -7.41
CA ARG A 30 10.61 1.81 -8.45
C ARG A 30 11.25 1.20 -9.69
N MET A 31 11.97 0.09 -9.55
CA MET A 31 12.63 -0.58 -10.66
C MET A 31 11.68 -1.46 -11.47
N PHE A 32 10.69 -2.12 -10.84
CA PHE A 32 9.71 -3.00 -11.49
C PHE A 32 8.34 -2.98 -10.78
N PRO A 33 7.55 -1.90 -10.95
CA PRO A 33 6.31 -1.71 -10.20
C PRO A 33 5.18 -2.66 -10.63
N THR A 34 5.17 -3.10 -11.89
CA THR A 34 4.09 -3.91 -12.50
C THR A 34 4.42 -5.40 -12.60
N GLY A 35 5.62 -5.84 -12.20
CA GLY A 35 6.03 -7.24 -12.22
C GLY A 35 5.46 -8.09 -11.07
N HIS A 36 4.52 -7.54 -10.30
CA HIS A 36 3.95 -8.14 -9.10
C HIS A 36 2.48 -8.49 -9.28
N ASN A 37 2.01 -9.50 -8.55
CA ASN A 37 0.64 -9.99 -8.64
C ASN A 37 -0.37 -8.87 -8.33
N THR A 38 -1.25 -8.59 -9.29
CA THR A 38 -2.42 -7.75 -9.06
C THR A 38 -3.39 -8.49 -8.14
N THR A 39 -3.95 -7.81 -7.15
CA THR A 39 -4.95 -8.42 -6.24
C THR A 39 -6.30 -8.67 -6.91
N GLY A 40 -6.50 -8.20 -8.14
CA GLY A 40 -7.80 -8.20 -8.84
C GLY A 40 -8.78 -7.17 -8.28
N ILE A 41 -8.33 -6.28 -7.38
CA ILE A 41 -9.15 -5.27 -6.72
C ILE A 41 -8.70 -3.89 -7.19
N ARG A 42 -9.66 -3.04 -7.54
CA ARG A 42 -9.42 -1.65 -7.96
C ARG A 42 -9.82 -0.67 -6.87
N TYR A 43 -9.05 0.40 -6.75
CA TYR A 43 -9.34 1.54 -5.87
C TYR A 43 -9.21 2.83 -6.66
N ARG A 44 -10.31 3.59 -6.76
CA ARG A 44 -10.38 4.86 -7.52
C ARG A 44 -9.84 4.74 -8.96
N GLY A 45 -10.10 3.61 -9.62
CA GLY A 45 -9.65 3.34 -11.00
C GLY A 45 -8.25 2.71 -11.12
N TYR A 46 -7.46 2.68 -10.04
CA TYR A 46 -6.13 2.07 -10.01
C TYR A 46 -6.20 0.61 -9.54
N ASP A 47 -5.40 -0.26 -10.13
CA ASP A 47 -5.22 -1.63 -9.65
C ASP A 47 -4.38 -1.65 -8.37
N ILE A 48 -4.83 -2.40 -7.37
CA ILE A 48 -4.06 -2.62 -6.14
C ILE A 48 -3.12 -3.81 -6.37
N TYR A 49 -1.84 -3.54 -6.25
CA TYR A 49 -0.77 -4.53 -6.30
C TYR A 49 -0.45 -5.05 -4.90
N LEU A 50 -0.01 -6.31 -4.84
CA LEU A 50 0.48 -6.97 -3.64
C LEU A 50 1.95 -7.35 -3.81
N LYS A 51 2.79 -6.89 -2.89
CA LYS A 51 4.19 -7.31 -2.78
C LYS A 51 4.45 -7.93 -1.41
N PRO A 52 4.68 -9.26 -1.34
CA PRO A 52 5.26 -9.88 -0.16
C PRO A 52 6.67 -9.32 0.10
N TYR A 53 6.98 -9.04 1.35
CA TYR A 53 8.29 -8.60 1.80
C TYR A 53 8.57 -9.10 3.21
N ARG A 54 9.37 -10.16 3.32
CA ARG A 54 9.60 -10.90 4.58
C ARG A 54 8.26 -11.34 5.18
N THR A 55 8.01 -11.01 6.44
CA THR A 55 6.76 -11.31 7.16
C THR A 55 5.68 -10.25 6.94
N TYR A 56 5.75 -9.47 5.86
CA TYR A 56 4.79 -8.41 5.55
C TYR A 56 4.25 -8.50 4.12
N LEU A 57 3.02 -8.01 3.96
CA LEU A 57 2.32 -7.83 2.70
C LEU A 57 2.12 -6.33 2.47
N LEU A 58 2.72 -5.79 1.41
CA LEU A 58 2.58 -4.40 1.00
C LEU A 58 1.49 -4.31 -0.08
N PHE A 59 0.52 -3.42 0.15
CA PHE A 59 -0.54 -3.08 -0.78
C PHE A 59 -0.31 -1.67 -1.31
N TYR A 60 -0.25 -1.52 -2.62
CA TYR A 60 0.08 -0.24 -3.25
C TYR A 60 -0.59 -0.07 -4.60
N ILE A 61 -0.64 1.18 -5.06
CA ILE A 61 -1.07 1.56 -6.40
C ILE A 61 0.09 2.24 -7.13
N VAL A 62 0.06 2.17 -8.45
CA VAL A 62 1.02 2.81 -9.33
C VAL A 62 0.28 3.84 -10.16
N ASP A 63 0.76 5.07 -10.14
CA ASP A 63 0.38 6.09 -11.11
C ASP A 63 1.49 6.16 -12.17
N ASP A 64 1.25 5.52 -13.32
CA ASP A 64 2.21 5.47 -14.43
C ASP A 64 2.49 6.86 -15.01
N ARG A 65 1.50 7.76 -15.01
CA ARG A 65 1.64 9.11 -15.57
C ARG A 65 2.60 9.95 -14.75
N LEU A 66 2.51 9.83 -13.42
CA LEU A 66 3.35 10.56 -12.49
C LEU A 66 4.61 9.78 -12.08
N SER A 67 4.73 8.51 -12.49
CA SER A 67 5.76 7.58 -12.02
C SER A 67 5.83 7.53 -10.49
N VAL A 68 4.67 7.48 -9.84
CA VAL A 68 4.54 7.49 -8.38
C VAL A 68 3.93 6.17 -7.90
N VAL A 69 4.60 5.54 -6.94
CA VAL A 69 4.05 4.42 -6.17
C VAL A 69 3.46 4.95 -4.87
N THR A 70 2.20 4.63 -4.59
CA THR A 70 1.52 5.01 -3.36
C THR A 70 1.21 3.77 -2.54
N ILE A 71 1.80 3.67 -1.34
CA ILE A 71 1.50 2.58 -0.40
C ILE A 71 0.15 2.86 0.29
N LEU A 72 -0.79 1.93 0.14
CA LEU A 72 -2.12 2.01 0.77
C LEU A 72 -2.11 1.38 2.16
N ARG A 73 -1.53 0.19 2.28
CA ARG A 73 -1.51 -0.62 3.52
C ARG A 73 -0.29 -1.52 3.58
N VAL A 74 0.10 -1.88 4.81
CA VAL A 74 1.06 -2.94 5.09
C VAL A 74 0.44 -3.84 6.16
N LEU A 75 0.43 -5.15 5.92
CA LEU A 75 -0.11 -6.16 6.84
C LEU A 75 0.96 -7.19 7.15
N GLN A 76 0.86 -7.89 8.27
CA GLN A 76 1.72 -9.05 8.52
C GLN A 76 1.24 -10.26 7.71
N ASP A 77 2.19 -11.06 7.26
CA ASP A 77 1.96 -12.32 6.59
C ASP A 77 1.38 -13.33 7.61
N GLY A 78 0.18 -13.85 7.33
CA GLY A 78 -0.66 -14.59 8.28
C GLY A 78 -1.96 -13.89 8.67
N MET A 79 -2.11 -12.59 8.38
CA MET A 79 -3.40 -11.92 8.51
C MET A 79 -4.32 -12.25 7.34
N ASN A 80 -5.65 -12.32 7.57
CA ASN A 80 -6.64 -12.41 6.49
C ASN A 80 -6.73 -11.08 5.73
N TRP A 81 -5.74 -10.85 4.87
CA TRP A 81 -5.54 -9.61 4.16
C TRP A 81 -6.72 -9.30 3.23
N GLN A 82 -7.35 -10.32 2.64
CA GLN A 82 -8.51 -10.14 1.76
C GLN A 82 -9.68 -9.51 2.51
N TYR A 83 -10.02 -10.04 3.68
CA TYR A 83 -11.08 -9.48 4.52
C TYR A 83 -10.76 -8.05 4.95
N ILE A 84 -9.53 -7.82 5.43
CA ILE A 84 -9.09 -6.51 5.92
C ILE A 84 -9.14 -5.46 4.80
N LEU A 85 -8.60 -5.80 3.62
CA LEU A 85 -8.55 -4.90 2.47
C LEU A 85 -9.96 -4.58 1.95
N LYS A 86 -10.82 -5.59 1.76
CA LYS A 86 -12.22 -5.40 1.33
C LYS A 86 -13.03 -4.57 2.35
N ARG A 87 -12.82 -4.78 3.64
CA ARG A 87 -13.47 -3.99 4.70
C ARG A 87 -12.97 -2.54 4.70
N TRP A 88 -11.67 -2.34 4.49
CA TRP A 88 -11.09 -1.00 4.40
C TRP A 88 -11.64 -0.24 3.18
N LEU A 89 -11.72 -0.87 2.01
CA LEU A 89 -12.27 -0.27 0.80
C LEU A 89 -13.73 0.17 0.98
N ARG A 90 -14.58 -0.70 1.52
CA ARG A 90 -15.99 -0.36 1.82
C ARG A 90 -16.11 0.87 2.74
N LYS A 91 -15.19 1.03 3.70
CA LYS A 91 -15.16 2.20 4.58
C LYS A 91 -14.69 3.48 3.88
N GLN A 92 -13.89 3.39 2.82
CA GLN A 92 -13.49 4.56 2.02
C GLN A 92 -14.67 5.04 1.17
N ASP A 93 -15.37 4.11 0.50
CA ASP A 93 -16.53 4.44 -0.34
C ASP A 93 -17.64 5.13 0.47
N MET A 94 -17.84 4.73 1.73
CA MET A 94 -18.81 5.35 2.64
C MET A 94 -18.43 6.77 3.07
N ARG A 95 -17.13 7.12 3.08
CA ARG A 95 -16.66 8.48 3.43
C ARG A 95 -16.74 9.44 2.26
N GLU A 96 -16.74 8.94 1.02
CA GLU A 96 -16.86 9.77 -0.19
C GLU A 96 -18.31 10.13 -0.51
N LYS A 97 -19.28 9.42 0.06
CA LYS A 97 -20.73 9.63 -0.14
C LYS A 97 -21.41 10.47 0.95
N SER A 98 -20.66 10.97 1.93
CA SER A 98 -21.18 11.75 3.06
C SER A 98 -20.58 13.14 3.06
#